data_AF-A0A7V6UB06-F1
#
_entry.id   AF-A0A7V6UB06-F1
#
_cell.length_a   1.000
_cell.length_b   1.000
_cell.length_c   1.000
_cell.angle_alpha   90.00
_cell.angle_beta   90.00
_cell.angle_gamma   90.00
#
_symmetry.space_group_name_H-M   'P 1'
#
loop_
_entity.id
_entity.type
_entity.pdbx_description
1 polymer ?
#
loop_
_entity_poly.entity_id
_entity_poly.type
_entity_poly.pdbx_seq_one_letter_code
_entity_poly.pdbx_strand_id
1 'polypeptide(L)'
;MSLKRFLTVDLSDNAIIKLIASKIAEENFTSYSEIKKFLKDKYNEKSTKELEEKYLSHKYKKKALESMNLENIQISSISVIPIFLTLITSIAANNQVHAVYIKIAAVIYVLITCILVLLVKEIIYKKAINIIYCKLAMEVIEEILNERNETKVQIEEPKSIV
;
A
#
# COMPACT_ATOMS: atom_id res chain seq x y z
N MET A 1 19.46 22.26 0.29
CA MET A 1 18.73 21.13 0.90
C MET A 1 18.21 20.26 -0.24
N SER A 2 18.64 18.99 -0.34
CA SER A 2 18.38 18.13 -1.51
C SER A 2 16.95 17.58 -1.51
N LEU A 3 16.25 17.63 -2.66
CA LEU A 3 14.91 17.06 -2.89
C LEU A 3 14.81 15.57 -2.49
N LYS A 4 15.94 14.85 -2.50
CA LYS A 4 16.01 13.44 -2.07
C LYS A 4 15.62 13.24 -0.60
N ARG A 5 15.77 14.26 0.27
CA ARG A 5 15.42 14.16 1.70
C ARG A 5 13.92 14.31 1.98
N PHE A 6 13.12 14.81 1.03
CA PHE A 6 11.67 14.92 1.21
C PHE A 6 10.91 13.61 0.92
N LEU A 7 11.58 12.64 0.28
CA LEU A 7 10.98 11.38 -0.17
C LEU A 7 11.40 10.16 0.66
N THR A 8 12.39 10.29 1.55
CA THR A 8 12.65 9.27 2.56
C THR A 8 11.74 9.54 3.75
N VAL A 9 10.49 9.07 3.65
CA VAL A 9 9.70 8.83 4.86
C VAL A 9 10.44 7.71 5.59
N ASP A 10 11.18 8.06 6.64
CA ASP A 10 11.60 7.09 7.65
C ASP A 10 10.31 6.56 8.29
N LEU A 11 9.76 5.51 7.68
CA LEU A 11 8.69 4.72 8.23
C LEU A 11 9.30 3.98 9.42
N SER A 12 9.25 4.60 10.60
CA SER A 12 9.60 3.92 11.85
C SER A 12 8.91 2.56 11.91
N ASP A 13 9.56 1.55 12.49
CA ASP A 13 9.00 0.20 12.61
C ASP A 13 7.59 0.21 13.24
N ASN A 14 7.33 1.13 14.18
CA ASN A 14 6.01 1.35 14.77
C ASN A 14 4.94 1.81 13.77
N ALA A 15 5.31 2.61 12.77
CA ALA A 15 4.41 2.99 11.70
C ALA A 15 4.08 1.76 10.84
N ILE A 16 5.09 0.95 10.50
CA ILE A 16 4.89 -0.28 9.72
C ILE A 16 3.98 -1.28 10.47
N ILE A 17 4.16 -1.42 11.78
CA ILE A 17 3.34 -2.31 12.63
C ILE A 17 1.88 -1.83 12.63
N LYS A 18 1.62 -0.55 12.94
CA LYS A 18 0.26 0.02 12.88
C LYS A 18 -0.36 -0.12 11.50
N LEU A 19 0.46 0.00 10.46
CA LEU A 19 0.02 -0.14 9.08
C LEU A 19 -0.47 -1.54 8.75
N ILE A 20 0.30 -2.56 9.12
CA ILE A 20 -0.07 -3.95 8.87
C ILE A 20 -1.23 -4.37 9.79
N ALA A 21 -1.22 -3.93 11.05
CA ALA A 21 -2.30 -4.11 12.02
C ALA A 21 -3.66 -3.64 11.45
N SER A 22 -3.68 -2.44 10.85
CA SER A 22 -4.89 -1.90 10.20
C SER A 22 -5.40 -2.78 9.04
N LYS A 23 -4.48 -3.48 8.35
CA LYS A 23 -4.84 -4.38 7.25
C LYS A 23 -5.41 -5.71 7.73
N ILE A 24 -4.95 -6.17 8.89
CA ILE A 24 -5.37 -7.42 9.52
C ILE A 24 -6.65 -7.21 10.37
N ALA A 25 -7.07 -5.95 10.54
CA ALA A 25 -8.20 -5.55 11.38
C ALA A 25 -8.01 -5.94 12.85
N GLU A 26 -6.76 -5.87 13.31
CA GLU A 26 -6.38 -6.26 14.66
C GLU A 26 -5.50 -5.14 15.25
N GLU A 27 -5.94 -4.57 16.37
CA GLU A 27 -5.46 -3.26 16.83
C GLU A 27 -4.23 -3.34 17.75
N ASN A 28 -3.84 -4.55 18.20
CA ASN A 28 -2.93 -4.73 19.34
C ASN A 28 -1.58 -5.37 19.00
N PHE A 29 -1.10 -5.25 17.76
CA PHE A 29 0.26 -5.67 17.45
C PHE A 29 1.26 -4.64 17.96
N THR A 30 2.19 -5.08 18.80
CA THR A 30 3.28 -4.28 19.34
C THR A 30 4.61 -4.52 18.62
N SER A 31 4.71 -5.62 17.86
CA SER A 31 5.94 -6.01 17.16
C SER A 31 5.69 -6.73 15.83
N TYR A 32 6.69 -6.69 14.95
CA TYR A 32 6.68 -7.44 13.69
C TYR A 32 6.60 -8.96 13.91
N SER A 33 7.20 -9.46 14.99
CA SER A 33 7.16 -10.88 15.37
C SER A 33 5.76 -11.36 15.71
N GLU A 34 4.94 -10.54 16.37
CA GLU A 34 3.54 -10.91 16.68
C GLU A 34 2.70 -11.02 15.42
N ILE A 35 2.86 -10.08 14.49
CA ILE A 35 2.19 -10.12 13.18
C ILE A 35 2.61 -11.37 12.42
N LYS A 36 3.92 -11.67 12.39
CA LYS A 36 4.47 -12.84 11.72
C LYS A 36 3.91 -14.13 12.32
N LYS A 37 3.83 -14.23 13.65
CA LYS A 37 3.23 -15.36 14.36
C LYS A 37 1.76 -15.52 14.02
N PHE A 38 0.97 -14.44 14.08
CA PHE A 38 -0.45 -14.47 13.70
C PHE A 38 -0.66 -14.96 12.26
N LEU A 39 0.13 -14.43 11.31
CA LEU A 39 0.07 -14.89 9.93
C LEU A 39 0.48 -16.36 9.81
N LYS A 40 1.51 -16.78 10.55
CA LYS A 40 1.99 -18.16 10.55
C LYS A 40 0.90 -19.11 11.03
N ASP A 41 0.25 -18.81 12.14
CA ASP A 41 -0.88 -19.58 12.68
C ASP A 41 -2.01 -19.68 11.65
N LYS A 42 -2.40 -18.55 11.06
CA LYS A 42 -3.45 -18.47 10.03
C LYS A 42 -3.14 -19.26 8.74
N TYR A 43 -1.88 -19.32 8.33
CA TYR A 43 -1.47 -20.03 7.13
C TYR A 43 -1.15 -21.50 7.42
N ASN A 44 -0.76 -21.86 8.64
CA ASN A 44 -0.47 -23.24 9.02
C ASN A 44 -1.70 -24.15 8.94
N GLU A 45 -2.90 -23.62 9.14
CA GLU A 45 -4.16 -24.36 8.98
C GLU A 45 -4.44 -24.78 7.52
N LYS A 46 -3.69 -24.25 6.54
CA LYS A 46 -3.94 -24.48 5.12
C LYS A 46 -3.16 -25.65 4.56
N SER A 47 -3.72 -26.27 3.53
CA SER A 47 -3.02 -27.30 2.75
C SER A 47 -1.85 -26.71 1.96
N THR A 48 -0.85 -27.54 1.64
CA THR A 48 0.34 -27.10 0.86
C THR A 48 -0.07 -26.49 -0.48
N LYS A 49 -1.05 -27.09 -1.18
CA LYS A 49 -1.57 -26.57 -2.45
C LYS A 49 -2.22 -25.18 -2.29
N GLU A 50 -3.01 -24.99 -1.23
CA GLU A 50 -3.60 -23.68 -0.92
C GLU A 50 -2.55 -22.63 -0.57
N LEU A 51 -1.46 -23.03 0.10
CA LEU A 51 -0.34 -22.15 0.41
C LEU A 51 0.36 -21.67 -0.86
N GLU A 52 0.65 -22.57 -1.80
CA GLU A 52 1.24 -22.24 -3.09
C GLU A 52 0.34 -21.29 -3.90
N GLU A 53 -0.97 -21.56 -3.95
CA GLU A 53 -1.94 -20.66 -4.59
C GLU A 53 -1.98 -19.28 -3.93
N LYS A 54 -1.94 -19.22 -2.59
CA LYS A 54 -1.88 -17.94 -1.85
C LYS A 54 -0.57 -17.21 -2.07
N TYR A 55 0.55 -17.91 -2.13
CA TYR A 55 1.85 -17.33 -2.45
C TYR A 55 1.84 -16.69 -3.84
N LEU A 56 1.37 -17.41 -4.85
CA LEU A 56 1.22 -16.89 -6.21
C LEU A 56 0.29 -15.68 -6.25
N SER A 57 -0.87 -15.76 -5.57
CA SER A 57 -1.82 -14.65 -5.48
C SER A 57 -1.18 -13.39 -4.89
N HIS A 58 -0.46 -13.50 -3.77
CA HIS A 58 0.25 -12.36 -3.16
C HIS A 58 1.38 -11.85 -4.04
N LYS A 59 2.11 -12.73 -4.72
CA LYS A 59 3.19 -12.38 -5.67
C LYS A 59 2.65 -11.56 -6.84
N TYR A 60 1.56 -12.00 -7.47
CA TYR A 60 0.93 -11.26 -8.57
C TYR A 60 0.35 -9.93 -8.09
N LYS A 61 -0.31 -9.92 -6.93
CA LYS A 61 -0.86 -8.70 -6.34
C LYS A 61 0.24 -7.67 -6.03
N LYS A 62 1.36 -8.11 -5.45
CA LYS A 62 2.53 -7.27 -5.21
C LYS A 62 3.06 -6.68 -6.51
N LYS A 63 3.28 -7.52 -7.53
CA LYS A 63 3.78 -7.08 -8.85
C LYS A 63 2.83 -6.06 -9.50
N ALA A 64 1.52 -6.28 -9.42
CA ALA A 64 0.52 -5.35 -9.92
C ALA A 64 0.60 -3.99 -9.18
N LEU A 65 0.69 -4.01 -7.85
CA LEU A 65 0.83 -2.80 -7.04
C LEU A 65 2.13 -2.06 -7.35
N GLU A 66 3.25 -2.75 -7.47
CA GLU A 66 4.55 -2.16 -7.84
C GLU A 66 4.50 -1.53 -9.23
N SER A 67 3.81 -2.16 -10.17
CA SER A 67 3.63 -1.64 -11.54
C SER A 67 2.72 -0.41 -11.64
N MET A 68 1.90 -0.11 -10.62
CA MET A 68 1.13 1.14 -10.61
C MET A 68 2.08 2.35 -10.53
N ASN A 69 2.15 3.13 -11.60
CA ASN A 69 2.95 4.34 -11.63
C ASN A 69 2.27 5.44 -10.78
N LEU A 70 2.74 5.60 -9.54
CA LEU A 70 2.23 6.62 -8.60
C LEU A 70 2.55 8.04 -9.06
N GLU A 71 3.65 8.23 -9.79
CA GLU A 71 4.03 9.52 -10.35
C GLU A 71 3.00 9.94 -11.40
N ASN A 72 2.52 9.02 -12.24
CA ASN A 72 1.45 9.32 -13.20
C ASN A 72 0.14 9.73 -12.50
N ILE A 73 -0.20 9.15 -11.35
CA ILE A 73 -1.39 9.53 -10.57
C ILE A 73 -1.22 10.94 -9.98
N GLN A 74 -0.04 11.26 -9.46
CA GLN A 74 0.27 12.60 -8.94
C GLN A 74 0.28 13.65 -10.07
N ILE A 75 0.92 13.36 -11.20
CA ILE A 75 1.00 14.25 -12.37
C ILE A 75 -0.39 14.49 -12.95
N SER A 76 -1.22 13.45 -13.09
CA SER A 76 -2.61 13.57 -13.54
C SER A 76 -3.45 14.43 -12.57
N SER A 77 -3.24 14.27 -11.26
CA SER A 77 -3.95 15.08 -10.26
C SER A 77 -3.51 16.56 -10.30
N ILE A 78 -2.24 16.83 -10.58
CA ILE A 78 -1.70 18.19 -10.70
C ILE A 78 -2.08 18.83 -12.04
N SER A 79 -2.24 18.06 -13.12
CA SER A 79 -2.61 18.64 -14.44
C SER A 79 -4.06 19.11 -14.51
N VAL A 80 -4.94 18.60 -13.65
CA VAL A 80 -6.33 19.07 -13.53
C VAL A 80 -6.41 20.50 -12.94
N ILE A 81 -5.47 20.87 -12.08
CA ILE A 81 -5.38 22.16 -11.38
C ILE A 81 -5.36 23.37 -12.36
N PRO A 82 -4.47 23.45 -13.37
CA PRO A 82 -4.43 24.56 -14.31
C PRO A 82 -5.63 24.60 -15.27
N ILE A 83 -6.25 23.45 -15.58
CA ILE A 83 -7.46 23.40 -16.42
C ILE A 83 -8.61 24.15 -15.72
N PHE A 84 -8.83 23.89 -14.44
CA PHE A 84 -9.83 24.60 -13.65
C PHE A 84 -9.50 26.09 -13.47
N LEU A 85 -8.21 26.41 -13.27
CA LEU A 85 -7.78 27.81 -13.14
C LEU A 85 -8.09 28.60 -14.42
N THR A 86 -7.80 28.01 -15.59
CA THR A 86 -8.07 28.61 -16.91
C THR A 86 -9.57 28.85 -17.13
N LEU A 87 -10.41 27.89 -16.71
CA LEU A 87 -11.86 28.00 -16.77
C LEU A 87 -12.38 29.17 -15.92
N ILE A 88 -11.89 29.30 -14.68
CA ILE A 88 -12.25 30.39 -13.76
C ILE A 88 -11.81 31.75 -14.33
N THR A 89 -10.57 31.87 -14.82
CA THR A 89 -10.07 33.11 -15.40
C THR A 89 -10.81 33.51 -16.67
N SER A 90 -11.19 32.55 -17.50
CA SER A 90 -11.93 32.80 -18.75
C SER A 90 -13.35 33.30 -18.47
N ILE A 91 -14.03 32.73 -17.48
CA ILE A 91 -15.36 33.19 -17.03
C ILE A 91 -15.27 34.60 -16.40
N ALA A 92 -14.23 34.86 -15.59
CA ALA A 92 -14.02 36.15 -14.95
C ALA A 92 -13.65 37.26 -15.94
N ALA A 93 -12.99 36.94 -17.06
CA ALA A 93 -12.62 37.90 -18.09
C ALA A 93 -13.80 38.30 -18.99
N ASN A 94 -14.76 37.40 -19.22
CA ASN A 94 -15.82 37.61 -20.22
C ASN A 94 -17.11 38.21 -19.65
N ASN A 95 -17.30 38.13 -18.33
CA ASN A 95 -18.46 38.68 -17.63
C ASN A 95 -17.95 39.78 -16.69
N GLN A 96 -18.71 40.86 -16.45
CA GLN A 96 -18.48 41.79 -15.34
C GLN A 96 -18.77 41.09 -14.00
N VAL A 97 -18.03 40.03 -13.72
CA VAL A 97 -18.23 39.16 -12.57
C VAL A 97 -17.89 39.98 -11.33
N HIS A 98 -18.89 40.24 -10.49
CA HIS A 98 -18.67 40.87 -9.21
C HIS A 98 -17.60 40.12 -8.43
N ALA A 99 -16.66 40.85 -7.82
CA ALA A 99 -15.52 40.31 -7.07
C ALA A 99 -15.90 39.23 -6.03
N VAL A 100 -17.16 39.22 -5.58
CA VAL A 100 -17.74 38.20 -4.70
C VAL A 100 -17.71 36.79 -5.33
N TYR A 101 -18.13 36.64 -6.59
CA TYR A 101 -18.16 35.34 -7.26
C TYR A 101 -16.76 34.79 -7.53
N ILE A 102 -15.78 35.67 -7.82
CA ILE A 102 -14.38 35.29 -7.98
C ILE A 102 -13.82 34.77 -6.66
N LYS A 103 -14.12 35.42 -5.52
CA LYS A 103 -13.74 34.95 -4.19
C LYS A 103 -14.36 33.59 -3.86
N ILE A 104 -15.63 33.38 -4.18
CA ILE A 104 -16.32 32.09 -3.97
C ILE A 104 -15.66 30.99 -4.81
N ALA A 105 -15.41 31.25 -6.11
CA ALA A 105 -14.74 30.30 -6.99
C ALA A 105 -13.33 29.93 -6.49
N ALA A 106 -12.56 30.91 -6.01
CA ALA A 106 -11.24 30.68 -5.43
C ALA A 106 -11.30 29.80 -4.17
N VAL A 107 -12.27 30.01 -3.28
CA VAL A 107 -12.45 29.17 -2.08
C VAL A 107 -12.82 27.73 -2.45
N ILE A 108 -13.76 27.54 -3.38
CA ILE A 108 -14.15 26.21 -3.87
C ILE A 108 -12.95 25.50 -4.50
N TYR A 109 -12.14 26.22 -5.28
CA TYR A 109 -10.93 25.69 -5.90
C TYR A 109 -9.90 25.21 -4.88
N VAL A 110 -9.65 25.99 -3.82
CA VAL A 110 -8.75 25.58 -2.72
C VAL A 110 -9.28 24.32 -2.03
N LEU A 111 -10.59 24.24 -1.78
CA LEU A 111 -11.21 23.05 -1.17
C LEU A 111 -11.04 21.81 -2.05
N ILE A 112 -11.32 21.90 -3.36
CA ILE A 112 -11.16 20.78 -4.30
C ILE A 112 -9.70 20.32 -4.33
N THR A 113 -8.76 21.26 -4.39
CA THR A 113 -7.33 20.95 -4.42
C THR A 113 -6.89 20.25 -3.13
N CYS A 114 -7.34 20.72 -1.96
CA CYS A 114 -7.08 20.05 -0.69
C CYS A 114 -7.63 18.61 -0.67
N ILE A 115 -8.86 18.40 -1.14
CA ILE A 115 -9.48 17.07 -1.21
C ILE A 115 -8.67 16.14 -2.13
N LEU A 116 -8.28 16.61 -3.32
CA LEU A 116 -7.49 15.83 -4.26
C LEU A 116 -6.14 15.41 -3.67
N VAL A 117 -5.43 16.32 -2.99
CA VAL A 117 -4.16 16.00 -2.32
C VAL A 117 -4.35 14.95 -1.22
N LEU A 118 -5.42 15.03 -0.44
CA LEU A 118 -5.73 14.04 0.60
C LEU A 118 -6.04 12.66 0.00
N LEU A 119 -6.84 12.60 -1.07
CA LEU A 119 -7.17 11.35 -1.76
C LEU A 119 -5.91 10.68 -2.35
N VAL A 120 -5.04 11.46 -2.99
CA VAL A 120 -3.78 10.94 -3.54
C VAL A 120 -2.88 10.39 -2.44
N LYS A 121 -2.77 11.10 -1.31
CA LYS A 121 -2.04 10.62 -0.13
C LYS A 121 -2.59 9.29 0.38
N GLU A 122 -3.91 9.16 0.49
CA GLU A 122 -4.55 7.91 0.90
C GLU A 122 -4.26 6.75 -0.06
N ILE A 123 -4.30 6.98 -1.38
CA ILE A 123 -4.03 5.95 -2.38
C ILE A 123 -2.59 5.45 -2.25
N ILE A 124 -1.63 6.38 -2.12
CA ILE A 124 -0.21 6.04 -1.93
C ILE A 124 -0.02 5.24 -0.65
N TYR A 125 -0.66 5.67 0.43
CA TYR A 125 -0.61 5.01 1.73
C TYR A 125 -1.18 3.59 1.65
N LYS A 126 -2.40 3.42 1.10
CA LYS A 126 -3.04 2.12 0.88
C LYS A 126 -2.19 1.20 0.00
N LYS A 127 -1.53 1.71 -1.04
CA LYS A 127 -0.60 0.94 -1.87
C LYS A 127 0.59 0.44 -1.05
N ALA A 128 1.24 1.32 -0.28
CA ALA A 128 2.39 0.96 0.55
C ALA A 128 2.05 -0.15 1.55
N ILE A 129 0.93 -0.02 2.27
CA ILE A 129 0.44 -1.05 3.21
C ILE A 129 0.28 -2.40 2.52
N ASN A 130 -0.39 -2.42 1.36
CA ASN A 130 -0.65 -3.66 0.67
C ASN A 130 0.64 -4.32 0.15
N ILE A 131 1.64 -3.54 -0.28
CA ILE A 131 2.95 -4.08 -0.70
C ILE A 131 3.66 -4.74 0.49
N ILE A 132 3.73 -4.05 1.63
CA ILE A 132 4.38 -4.56 2.85
C ILE A 132 3.67 -5.83 3.32
N TYR A 133 2.34 -5.81 3.39
CA TYR A 133 1.55 -6.99 3.77
C TYR A 133 1.79 -8.17 2.83
N CYS A 134 1.79 -7.95 1.50
CA CYS A 134 2.03 -9.04 0.55
C CYS A 134 3.45 -9.61 0.71
N LYS A 135 4.44 -8.76 0.97
CA LYS A 135 5.83 -9.19 1.24
C LYS A 135 5.90 -10.08 2.47
N LEU A 136 5.33 -9.64 3.59
CA LEU A 136 5.33 -10.40 4.84
C LEU A 136 4.53 -11.71 4.72
N ALA A 137 3.36 -11.67 4.07
CA ALA A 137 2.56 -12.88 3.85
C ALA A 137 3.31 -13.91 2.99
N MET A 138 4.04 -13.48 1.95
CA MET A 138 4.88 -14.37 1.15
C MET A 138 6.01 -14.98 1.96
N GLU A 139 6.71 -14.17 2.77
CA GLU A 139 7.80 -14.63 3.65
C GLU A 139 7.31 -15.72 4.61
N VAL A 140 6.16 -15.50 5.27
CA VAL A 140 5.55 -16.49 6.17
C VAL A 140 5.15 -17.76 5.44
N ILE A 141 4.55 -17.67 4.24
CA ILE A 141 4.15 -18.84 3.48
C ILE A 141 5.38 -19.65 3.05
N GLU A 142 6.45 -18.98 2.62
CA GLU A 142 7.71 -19.61 2.22
C GLU A 142 8.36 -20.36 3.39
N GLU A 143 8.38 -19.76 4.58
CA GLU A 143 8.85 -20.44 5.80
C GLU A 143 8.04 -21.71 6.12
N ILE A 144 6.70 -21.63 6.05
CA ILE A 144 5.84 -22.80 6.31
C ILE A 144 6.08 -23.92 5.27
N LEU A 145 6.22 -23.55 3.99
CA LEU A 145 6.49 -24.52 2.93
C LEU A 145 7.86 -25.19 3.12
N ASN A 146 8.89 -24.43 3.51
CA ASN A 146 10.21 -24.96 3.79
C ASN A 146 10.20 -25.90 5.00
N GLU A 147 9.57 -25.50 6.11
CA GLU A 147 9.42 -26.35 7.30
C GLU A 147 8.72 -27.68 6.97
N ARG A 148 7.68 -27.65 6.14
CA ARG A 148 6.95 -28.87 5.71
C ARG A 148 7.77 -29.76 4.78
N ASN A 149 8.58 -29.17 3.91
CA ASN A 149 9.44 -29.92 2.99
C ASN A 149 10.62 -30.56 3.73
N GLU A 150 11.26 -29.85 4.66
CA GLU A 150 12.31 -30.39 5.52
C GLU A 150 11.79 -31.54 6.41
N THR A 151 10.56 -31.40 6.93
CA THR A 151 9.91 -32.47 7.72
C THR A 151 9.61 -33.72 6.87
N LYS A 152 9.28 -33.56 5.58
CA LYS A 152 9.10 -34.71 4.66
C LYS A 152 10.41 -35.44 4.38
N VAL A 153 11.51 -34.72 4.18
CA VAL A 153 12.83 -35.30 3.90
C VAL A 153 13.35 -36.14 5.07
N GLN A 154 13.06 -35.74 6.32
CA GLN A 154 13.48 -36.50 7.52
C GLN A 154 12.67 -37.80 7.76
N ILE A 155 11.48 -37.94 7.16
CA ILE A 155 10.66 -39.16 7.28
C ILE A 155 11.05 -40.20 6.22
N GLU A 156 11.71 -39.77 5.14
CA GLU A 156 12.11 -40.63 4.00
C GLU A 156 13.52 -41.23 4.12
N GLU A 157 14.26 -41.05 5.22
CA GLU A 157 15.46 -41.85 5.49
C GLU A 157 15.05 -43.23 6.04
N PRO A 158 15.09 -44.33 5.26
CA PRO A 158 14.99 -45.65 5.84
C PRO A 158 16.25 -45.90 6.68
N LYS A 159 16.04 -46.32 7.93
CA LYS A 159 17.06 -47.01 8.73
C LYS A 159 17.70 -48.07 7.83
N SER A 160 18.95 -47.82 7.43
CA SER A 160 19.85 -48.85 6.92
C SER A 160 20.02 -49.85 8.06
N ILE A 161 19.28 -50.96 7.98
CA ILE A 161 19.49 -52.12 8.82
C ILE A 161 20.74 -52.79 8.25
N VAL A 162 21.83 -52.67 9.01
CA VAL A 162 23.05 -53.47 8.88
C VAL A 162 22.79 -54.85 9.46
#